data_AF-A0A9E6S051-F1
#
_entry.id   AF-A0A9E6S051-F1
#
_cell.length_a   1.000
_cell.length_b   1.000
_cell.length_c   1.000
_cell.angle_alpha   90.00
_cell.angle_beta   90.00
_cell.angle_gamma   90.00
#
_symmetry.space_group_name_H-M   'P 1'
#
loop_
_entity.id
_entity.type
_entity.pdbx_description
1 polymer ?
#
loop_
_entity_poly.entity_id
_entity_poly.type
_entity_poly.pdbx_seq_one_letter_code
_entity_poly.pdbx_strand_id
1 'polypeptide(L)' 'MNTFRLERKKDVTGISGTGTVAVGCHFKGFGGLAVMQWLTEFTSTAWYIAGLEQIELIHGHKGKTRILLDVEQ' A
#
# COMPACT_ATOMS: atom_id res chain seq x y z
N MET A 1 -12.09 -10.51 -0.98
CA MET A 1 -11.51 -9.19 -1.30
C MET A 1 -10.96 -8.69 0.01
N ASN A 2 -9.71 -8.22 0.07
CA ASN A 2 -9.09 -7.90 1.36
C ASN A 2 -8.62 -6.46 1.33
N THR A 3 -8.88 -5.71 2.39
CA THR A 3 -8.28 -4.39 2.57
C THR A 3 -6.87 -4.53 3.16
N PHE A 4 -6.07 -3.50 2.94
CA PHE A 4 -4.72 -3.42 3.47
C PHE A 4 -4.33 -1.97 3.74
N ARG A 5 -3.28 -1.80 4.54
CA ARG A 5 -2.59 -0.54 4.75
C ARG A 5 -1.09 -0.67 4.53
N LEU A 6 -0.47 0.42 4.09
CA LEU A 6 0.99 0.56 4.09
C LEU A 6 1.42 1.21 5.38
N GLU A 7 2.24 0.49 6.15
CA GLU A 7 2.84 0.97 7.38
C GLU A 7 4.30 1.31 7.14
N ARG A 8 4.64 2.61 7.17
CA ARG A 8 5.97 3.12 6.88
C ARG A 8 6.73 3.48 8.15
N LYS A 9 7.80 2.73 8.41
CA LYS A 9 8.71 2.91 9.55
C LYS A 9 9.74 4.01 9.33
N LYS A 10 10.16 4.23 8.07
CA LYS A 10 11.13 5.26 7.72
C LYS A 10 10.73 5.92 6.41
N ASP A 11 10.58 7.24 6.45
CA ASP A 11 10.45 8.04 5.25
C ASP A 11 11.81 8.17 4.56
N VAL A 12 11.91 7.68 3.32
CA VAL A 12 13.15 7.73 2.54
C VAL A 12 13.21 8.92 1.59
N THR A 13 12.06 9.52 1.27
CA THR A 13 11.98 10.67 0.35
C THR A 13 11.76 11.98 1.09
N GLY A 14 11.24 11.93 2.33
CA GLY A 14 10.84 13.11 3.09
C GLY A 14 9.49 13.70 2.66
N ILE A 15 8.75 13.00 1.79
CA ILE A 15 7.50 13.47 1.19
C ILE A 15 6.29 12.87 1.89
N SER A 16 6.36 11.59 2.27
CA SER A 16 5.18 10.79 2.59
C SER A 16 5.06 10.47 4.09
N GLY A 17 6.01 10.88 4.92
CA GLY A 17 5.97 10.68 6.37
C GLY A 17 6.13 9.22 6.83
N THR A 18 5.69 8.95 8.05
CA THR A 18 5.75 7.64 8.71
C THR A 18 4.38 7.27 9.28
N GLY A 19 4.20 6.00 9.69
CA GLY A 19 2.92 5.46 10.14
C GLY A 19 2.11 4.85 9.00
N THR A 20 0.79 4.84 9.14
CA THR A 20 -0.13 4.43 8.08
C THR A 20 -0.23 5.54 7.03
N VAL A 21 0.30 5.25 5.84
CA VAL A 21 0.56 6.26 4.79
C VAL A 21 -0.26 6.02 3.52
N ALA A 22 -0.79 4.81 3.37
CA ALA A 22 -1.73 4.46 2.32
C ALA A 22 -2.67 3.35 2.82
N VAL A 23 -3.85 3.29 2.22
CA VAL A 23 -4.84 2.21 2.37
C VAL A 23 -5.20 1.67 1.00
N GLY A 24 -5.72 0.45 0.93
CA GLY A 24 -6.12 -0.12 -0.35
C GLY A 24 -6.92 -1.39 -0.22
N CYS A 25 -7.29 -1.92 -1.39
CA CYS A 25 -8.07 -3.12 -1.54
C CYS A 25 -7.43 -4.04 -2.60
N HIS A 26 -7.36 -5.34 -2.30
CA HIS A 26 -6.79 -6.37 -3.18
C HIS A 26 -7.85 -7.38 -3.64
N PHE A 27 -8.03 -7.45 -4.95
CA PHE A 27 -9.00 -8.28 -5.66
C PHE A 27 -8.36 -9.59 -6.15
N LYS A 28 -7.96 -10.46 -5.21
CA LYS A 28 -7.27 -11.73 -5.48
C LYS A 28 -7.93 -12.61 -6.56
N GLY A 29 -9.28 -12.66 -6.59
CA GLY A 29 -10.03 -13.51 -7.51
C GLY A 29 -10.26 -12.94 -8.91
N PHE A 30 -9.87 -11.68 -9.16
CA PHE A 30 -10.13 -10.97 -10.43
C PHE A 30 -8.81 -10.52 -11.06
N GLY A 31 -7.89 -11.47 -11.27
CA GLY A 31 -6.57 -11.18 -11.85
C GLY A 31 -5.56 -10.56 -10.89
N GLY A 32 -5.85 -10.50 -9.58
CA GLY A 32 -4.90 -10.04 -8.57
C GLY A 32 -4.74 -8.53 -8.45
N LEU A 33 -5.59 -7.72 -9.12
CA LEU A 33 -5.53 -6.25 -9.07
C LEU A 33 -5.58 -5.71 -7.63
N ALA A 34 -4.80 -4.67 -7.35
CA ALA A 34 -4.96 -3.85 -6.15
C ALA A 34 -5.18 -2.37 -6.50
N VAL A 35 -6.01 -1.69 -5.71
CA VAL A 35 -6.21 -0.24 -5.77
C VAL A 35 -5.80 0.35 -4.42
N MET A 36 -5.03 1.44 -4.45
CA MET A 36 -4.44 2.06 -3.25
C MET A 36 -4.66 3.57 -3.26
N GLN A 37 -4.97 4.14 -2.09
CA GLN A 37 -5.10 5.56 -1.84
C GLN A 37 -4.01 6.03 -0.87
N TRP A 38 -3.24 7.04 -1.26
CA TRP A 38 -2.32 7.73 -0.36
C TRP A 38 -3.07 8.64 0.62
N LEU A 39 -2.64 8.64 1.88
CA LEU A 39 -3.25 9.40 2.98
C LEU A 39 -2.44 10.64 3.40
N THR A 40 -1.36 10.93 2.69
CA THR A 40 -0.44 12.04 2.98
C THR A 40 -0.89 13.32 2.30
N GLU A 41 -0.23 14.46 2.58
CA GLU A 41 -0.52 15.77 1.96
C GLU A 41 -0.70 15.68 0.43
N PHE A 42 0.18 14.95 -0.25
CA PHE A 42 0.06 14.65 -1.67
C PHE A 42 -0.74 13.37 -1.89
N THR A 43 -2.07 13.49 -1.95
CA THR A 43 -2.97 12.36 -2.15
C THR A 43 -3.05 11.95 -3.62
N SER A 44 -3.00 10.65 -3.91
CA SER A 44 -3.37 10.09 -5.20
C SER A 44 -3.94 8.68 -5.04
N THR A 45 -4.71 8.24 -6.03
CA THR A 45 -5.18 6.86 -6.15
C THR A 45 -4.39 6.16 -7.25
N ALA A 46 -3.87 4.96 -6.96
CA ALA A 46 -3.06 4.18 -7.89
C ALA A 46 -3.62 2.76 -8.06
N TRP A 47 -3.50 2.25 -9.28
CA TRP A 47 -3.93 0.91 -9.68
C TRP A 47 -2.69 0.04 -9.94
N TYR A 48 -2.70 -1.18 -9.39
CA TYR A 48 -1.60 -2.14 -9.47
C TYR A 48 -2.10 -3.46 -10.04
N ILE A 49 -1.86 -3.67 -11.34
CA ILE A 49 -2.36 -4.84 -12.08
C ILE A 49 -1.79 -6.14 -11.51
N ALA A 50 -0.55 -6.13 -11.02
CA ALA A 50 0.07 -7.28 -10.35
C ALA A 50 -0.11 -7.27 -8.82
N GLY A 51 -1.07 -6.50 -8.31
CA GLY A 51 -1.51 -6.57 -6.93
C GLY A 51 -0.47 -6.17 -5.90
N LEU A 52 -0.48 -6.89 -4.76
CA LEU A 52 0.38 -6.59 -3.61
C LEU A 52 1.86 -6.78 -3.90
N GLU A 53 2.25 -7.66 -4.83
CA GLU A 53 3.65 -7.87 -5.20
C GLU A 53 4.24 -6.61 -5.86
N GLN A 54 3.48 -5.99 -6.76
CA GLN A 54 3.88 -4.74 -7.40
C GLN A 54 3.97 -3.59 -6.38
N ILE A 55 3.04 -3.55 -5.43
CA ILE A 55 3.05 -2.56 -4.34
C ILE A 55 4.30 -2.74 -3.46
N GLU A 56 4.63 -3.96 -3.05
CA GLU A 56 5.82 -4.23 -2.23
C GLU A 56 7.11 -3.89 -2.99
N LEU A 57 7.18 -4.23 -4.29
CA LEU A 57 8.34 -3.93 -5.13
C LEU A 57 8.63 -2.42 -5.22
N ILE A 58 7.58 -1.61 -5.43
CA ILE A 58 7.73 -0.16 -5.62
C ILE A 58 7.82 0.56 -4.28
N HIS A 59 6.97 0.21 -3.32
CA HIS A 59 6.74 0.97 -2.08
C HIS A 59 7.27 0.31 -0.82
N GLY A 60 7.78 -0.93 -0.87
CA GLY A 60 8.34 -1.63 0.30
C GLY A 60 9.66 -1.01 0.79
N HIS A 61 10.41 -0.34 -0.09
CA HIS A 61 11.67 0.35 0.20
C HIS A 61 12.67 -0.49 1.03
N LYS A 62 12.82 -1.78 0.68
CA LYS A 62 13.62 -2.77 1.41
C LYS A 62 13.15 -2.95 2.86
N GLY A 63 11.84 -3.13 3.04
CA GLY A 63 11.19 -3.38 4.34
C GLY A 63 10.99 -2.15 5.24
N LYS A 64 11.22 -0.94 4.72
CA LYS A 64 10.93 0.32 5.44
C LYS A 64 9.46 0.70 5.40
N THR A 65 8.73 0.17 4.43
CA THR A 65 7.27 0.12 4.41
C THR A 65 6.85 -1.34 4.41
N ARG A 66 5.74 -1.66 5.06
CA ARG A 66 5.17 -3.01 5.07
C ARG A 66 3.70 -2.96 4.70
N ILE A 67 3.25 -3.94 3.93
CA ILE A 67 1.84 -4.19 3.70
C ILE A 67 1.27 -4.93 4.91
N LEU A 68 0.23 -4.39 5.52
CA LEU A 68 -0.55 -5.06 6.56
C LEU A 68 -1.93 -5.35 5.99
N LEU A 69 -2.32 -6.61 5.92
CA LEU A 69 -3.69 -7.00 5.59
C LEU A 69 -4.57 -6.76 6.80
N ASP A 70 -5.74 -6.16 6.59
CA ASP A 70 -6.72 -6.05 7.65
C ASP A 70 -7.39 -7.40 7.85
N VAL A 71 -7.57 -7.80 9.11
CA VAL A 71 -8.41 -8.93 9.46
C VAL A 71 -9.85 -8.41 9.58
N GLU A 72 -10.79 -9.08 8.91
CA GLU A 72 -12.22 -8.86 9.17
C GLU A 72 -12.47 -9.10 10.66
N GLN A 73 -13.10 -8.14 11.34
CA GLN A 73 -13.57 -8.29 12.71
C GLN A 73 -14.88 -9.08 12.74
#